data_AF-A0A1H9V445-F1
#
_entry.id   AF-A0A1H9V445-F1
#
_cell.length_a   1.000
_cell.length_b   1.000
_cell.length_c   1.000
_cell.angle_alpha   90.00
_cell.angle_beta   90.00
_cell.angle_gamma   90.00
#
_symmetry.space_group_name_H-M   'P 1'
#
loop_
_entity.id
_entity.type
_entity.pdbx_description
1 polymer ?
#
loop_
_entity_poly.entity_id
_entity_poly.type
_entity_poly.pdbx_seq_one_letter_code
_entity_poly.pdbx_strand_id
1 'polypeptide(L)' 'MFTARVIHSFRGCGKTTSADNFASLINDVEDRVFAVLPDETWFYPGHGDDSTLGKDRPSLPEWRSRGW' A
#
# COMPACT_ATOMS: atom_id res chain seq x y z
N MET A 1 -8.28 20.75 -0.88
CA MET A 1 -7.22 19.84 -1.34
C MET A 1 -6.81 19.02 -0.13
N PHE A 2 -7.40 17.85 0.07
CA PHE A 2 -7.11 17.00 1.23
C PHE A 2 -5.84 16.22 0.95
N THR A 3 -4.71 16.72 1.44
CA THR A 3 -3.42 16.03 1.34
C THR A 3 -3.37 14.97 2.43
N ALA A 4 -3.66 13.72 2.09
CA ALA A 4 -3.36 12.60 2.98
C ALA A 4 -1.83 12.48 3.09
N ARG A 5 -1.27 12.95 4.22
CA ARG A 5 0.09 12.60 4.63
C ARG A 5 0.01 11.23 5.31
N VAL A 6 1.07 10.42 5.20
CA VAL A 6 1.14 8.96 5.49
C VAL A 6 0.75 8.22 4.21
N ILE A 7 1.59 7.37 3.59
CA ILE A 7 2.01 6.07 4.10
C ILE A 7 3.43 5.67 3.62
N HIS A 8 4.19 5.03 4.52
CA HIS A 8 5.49 4.41 4.25
C HIS A 8 5.37 3.32 3.17
N SER A 9 6.13 3.44 2.09
CA SER A 9 6.54 2.40 1.11
C SER A 9 5.61 1.17 0.98
N PHE A 10 4.68 1.18 0.02
CA PHE A 10 3.83 0.01 -0.31
C PHE A 10 4.50 -1.02 -1.21
N ARG A 11 5.40 -0.58 -2.11
CA ARG A 11 6.02 -1.46 -3.12
C ARG A 11 7.09 -2.40 -2.56
N GLY A 12 7.48 -2.18 -1.32
CA GLY A 12 8.39 -3.04 -0.59
C GLY A 12 8.00 -2.95 0.87
N CYS A 13 7.38 -4.01 1.37
CA CYS A 13 7.26 -4.24 2.79
C CYS A 13 8.66 -4.06 3.36
N GLY A 14 8.89 -2.97 4.08
CA GLY A 14 10.20 -2.66 4.64
C GLY A 14 10.58 -3.81 5.57
N LYS A 15 11.40 -4.74 5.08
CA LYS A 15 12.01 -5.82 5.84
C LYS A 15 11.04 -6.56 6.78
N THR A 16 9.87 -7.00 6.27
CA THR A 16 9.01 -7.90 7.05
C THR A 16 9.75 -9.23 7.27
N THR A 17 10.09 -9.53 8.51
CA THR A 17 10.93 -10.68 8.90
C THR A 17 10.16 -12.01 9.03
N SER A 18 8.86 -12.03 8.72
CA SER A 18 7.98 -13.21 8.79
C SER A 18 6.77 -13.04 7.85
N ALA A 19 6.24 -14.17 7.37
CA ALA A 19 5.00 -14.23 6.58
C ALA A 19 3.78 -13.65 7.32
N ASP A 20 3.69 -13.84 8.64
CA ASP A 20 2.60 -13.29 9.45
C ASP A 20 2.63 -11.76 9.50
N ASN A 21 3.82 -11.18 9.49
CA ASN A 21 4.00 -9.73 9.46
C ASN A 21 3.64 -9.17 8.09
N PHE A 22 3.95 -9.89 7.00
CA PHE A 22 3.52 -9.52 5.66
C PHE A 22 1.99 -9.57 5.54
N ALA A 23 1.36 -10.65 6.01
CA ALA A 23 -0.09 -10.82 5.99
C ALA A 23 -0.80 -9.71 6.79
N SER A 24 -0.28 -9.37 7.97
CA SER A 24 -0.82 -8.28 8.79
C SER A 24 -0.68 -6.92 8.08
N LEU A 25 0.49 -6.67 7.47
CA LEU A 25 0.73 -5.42 6.75
C LEU A 25 -0.19 -5.28 5.53
N ILE A 26 -0.28 -6.30 4.67
CA ILE A 26 -1.12 -6.21 3.47
C ILE A 26 -2.61 -6.05 3.83
N ASN A 27 -3.07 -6.70 4.91
CA ASN A 27 -4.42 -6.50 5.42
C ASN A 27 -4.65 -5.07 5.90
N ASP A 28 -3.73 -4.51 6.72
CA ASP A 28 -3.84 -3.14 7.21
C ASP A 28 -3.85 -2.12 6.06
N VAL A 29 -3.05 -2.36 5.03
CA VAL A 29 -3.01 -1.52 3.83
C VAL A 29 -4.36 -1.56 3.10
N GLU A 30 -4.92 -2.74 2.87
CA GLU A 30 -6.23 -2.89 2.23
C GLU A 30 -7.33 -2.19 3.05
N ASP A 31 -7.44 -2.50 4.34
CA ASP A 31 -8.57 -2.09 5.18
C ASP A 31 -8.52 -0.63 5.62
N ARG A 32 -7.31 -0.07 5.82
CA ARG A 32 -7.15 1.27 6.41
C ARG A 32 -6.81 2.33 5.39
N VAL A 33 -6.26 1.94 4.25
CA VAL A 33 -5.87 2.86 3.18
C VAL A 33 -6.81 2.70 2.00
N PHE A 34 -6.81 1.54 1.35
CA PHE A 34 -7.56 1.35 0.11
C PHE A 34 -9.08 1.29 0.31
N ALA A 35 -9.57 0.80 1.45
CA ALA A 35 -11.00 0.79 1.74
C ALA A 35 -11.54 2.15 2.22
N VAL A 36 -10.67 3.04 2.72
CA VAL A 36 -11.07 4.31 3.35
C VAL A 36 -10.85 5.51 2.46
N LEU A 37 -9.76 5.53 1.69
CA LEU A 37 -9.34 6.70 0.91
C LEU A 37 -9.79 6.59 -0.56
N PRO A 38 -10.19 7.71 -1.19
CA PRO A 38 -10.62 7.71 -2.57
C PRO A 38 -9.46 7.45 -3.54
N ASP A 39 -9.78 6.98 -4.74
CA ASP A 39 -8.79 6.56 -5.75
C ASP A 39 -7.91 7.70 -6.30
N GLU A 40 -8.38 8.95 -6.17
CA GLU A 40 -7.63 10.16 -6.50
C GLU A 40 -6.58 10.55 -5.45
N THR A 41 -6.55 9.82 -4.32
CA THR A 41 -5.59 10.08 -3.24
C THR A 41 -4.17 9.79 -3.72
N TRP A 42 -3.33 10.81 -3.65
CA TRP A 42 -1.90 10.69 -3.89
C TRP A 42 -1.18 10.04 -2.71
N PHE A 43 -0.21 9.20 -3.00
CA PHE A 43 0.74 8.70 -2.02
C PHE A 43 2.17 8.80 -2.57
N TYR A 44 3.11 9.01 -1.65
CA TYR A 44 4.51 9.31 -1.93
C TYR A 44 5.36 8.21 -1.31
N PRO A 45 5.69 7.14 -2.07
CA PRO A 45 6.46 6.04 -1.52
C PRO A 45 7.90 6.48 -1.20
N GLY A 46 8.54 5.79 -0.26
CA GLY A 46 9.94 6.06 0.07
C GLY A 46 10.94 5.71 -1.05
N HIS A 47 10.50 4.99 -2.08
CA HIS A 47 11.25 4.65 -3.29
C HIS A 47 10.29 4.48 -4.47
N GLY A 48 10.76 4.82 -5.68
CA GLY A 48 9.98 4.78 -6.91
C GLY A 48 9.13 6.03 -7.10
N ASP A 49 8.25 5.98 -8.10
CA ASP A 49 7.43 7.13 -8.47
C ASP A 49 6.19 7.28 -7.58
N ASP A 50 5.84 8.54 -7.34
CA ASP A 50 4.57 8.96 -6.76
C ASP A 50 3.41 8.39 -7.58
N SER A 51 2.36 7.95 -6.89
CA SER A 51 1.18 7.39 -7.55
C SER A 51 -0.09 7.78 -6.81
N THR A 52 -1.22 7.35 -7.35
CA THR A 52 -2.52 7.45 -6.68
C THR A 52 -3.03 6.08 -6.31
N LEU A 53 -3.89 6.00 -5.29
CA LEU A 53 -4.47 4.72 -4.87
C LEU A 53 -5.20 4.01 -6.00
N GLY A 54 -5.94 4.74 -6.85
CA GLY A 54 -6.65 4.16 -7.98
C GLY A 54 -5.74 3.51 -9.02
N LYS A 55 -4.54 4.07 -9.25
CA LYS A 55 -3.56 3.49 -10.18
C LYS A 55 -2.98 2.18 -9.68
N ASP A 56 -2.81 2.06 -8.37
CA ASP A 56 -2.14 0.92 -7.74
C ASP A 56 -3.12 -0.14 -7.16
N ARG A 57 -4.41 0.19 -7.01
CA ARG A 57 -5.47 -0.73 -6.51
C ARG A 57 -5.54 -2.07 -7.28
N PRO A 58 -5.41 -2.11 -8.62
CA PRO A 58 -5.40 -3.37 -9.37
C PRO A 58 -4.23 -4.30 -9.01
N SER A 59 -3.18 -3.78 -8.39
CA SER A 59 -1.97 -4.53 -8.00
C SER A 59 -2.12 -5.25 -6.66
N LEU A 60 -3.15 -4.93 -5.85
CA LEU A 60 -3.37 -5.57 -4.53
C LEU A 60 -3.41 -7.11 -4.59
N PRO A 61 -4.13 -7.75 -5.55
CA PRO A 61 -4.16 -9.20 -5.64
C PRO A 61 -2.79 -9.80 -5.99
N GLU A 62 -1.99 -9.10 -6.82
CA GLU A 62 -0.63 -9.53 -7.15
C GLU A 62 0.25 -9.49 -5.91
N TRP A 63 0.23 -8.37 -5.17
CA TRP A 63 1.04 -8.22 -3.95
C TRP A 63 0.67 -9.28 -2.92
N ARG A 64 -0.63 -9.54 -2.74
CA ARG A 64 -1.11 -10.58 -1.82
C ARG A 64 -0.70 -11.99 -2.24
N SER A 65 -0.77 -12.28 -3.54
CA SER A 65 -0.41 -13.60 -4.10
C SER A 65 1.10 -13.83 -4.11
N ARG A 66 1.90 -12.77 -4.22
CA ARG A 66 3.35 -12.87 -4.15
C ARG A 66 3.79 -13.37 -2.79
N GLY A 67 3.17 -12.90 -1.70
CA GLY A 67 3.40 -13.38 -0.32
C GLY A 67 4.75 -12.98 0.30
N TRP A 68 5.65 -12.39 -0.50
CA TRP A 68 7.01 -11.93 -0.17
C TRP A 68 7.68 -11.31 -1.42
#